data_AF-A0A257NIW4-F1
#
_entry.id   AF-A0A257NIW4-F1
#
_cell.length_a   1.000
_cell.length_b   1.000
_cell.length_c   1.000
_cell.angle_alpha   90.00
_cell.angle_beta   90.00
_cell.angle_gamma   90.00
#
_symmetry.space_group_name_H-M   'P 1'
#
loop_
_entity.id
_entity.type
_entity.pdbx_description
1 polymer ?
#
loop_
_entity_poly.entity_id
_entity_poly.type
_entity_poly.pdbx_seq_one_letter_code
_entity_poly.pdbx_strand_id
1 'polypeptide(L)' 'MPPTVVRTGPGRVNLIGDHTDYNLGLALPVAIGLGVTVEVVPSGDDRVVAPVLAAA' A
#
# COMPACT_ATOMS: atom_id res chain seq x y z
N MET A 1 -16.10 10.11 -13.26
CA MET A 1 -15.76 8.91 -14.05
C MET A 1 -15.37 7.82 -13.05
N PRO A 2 -15.96 6.62 -13.09
CA PRO A 2 -15.60 5.57 -12.14
C PRO A 2 -14.13 5.13 -12.34
N PRO A 3 -13.44 4.68 -11.28
CA PRO A 3 -12.06 4.21 -11.40
C PRO A 3 -11.98 3.02 -12.34
N THR A 4 -10.98 3.02 -13.22
CA THR A 4 -10.72 1.90 -14.14
C THR A 4 -9.99 0.77 -13.42
N VAL A 5 -9.20 1.10 -12.41
CA VAL A 5 -8.46 0.13 -11.60
C VAL A 5 -8.57 0.50 -10.14
N VAL A 6 -8.90 -0.48 -9.30
CA VAL A 6 -8.86 -0.38 -7.83
C VAL A 6 -7.95 -1.47 -7.30
N ARG A 7 -6.98 -1.12 -6.47
CA ARG A 7 -6.03 -2.06 -5.85
C ARG A 7 -5.82 -1.73 -4.39
N THR A 8 -5.68 -2.76 -3.56
CA THR A 8 -5.43 -2.61 -2.13
C THR A 8 -4.13 -3.29 -1.76
N GLY A 9 -3.24 -2.56 -1.08
CA GLY A 9 -2.06 -3.11 -0.43
C GLY A 9 -2.31 -3.22 1.07
N PRO A 10 -2.18 -4.41 1.68
CA PRO A 10 -2.30 -4.54 3.13
C PRO A 10 -1.10 -3.91 3.83
N GLY A 11 -1.34 -3.33 5.00
CA GLY A 11 -0.30 -3.10 5.99
C GLY A 11 0.19 -4.44 6.54
N ARG A 12 1.23 -4.37 7.37
CA ARG A 12 1.77 -5.55 8.05
C ARG A 12 2.15 -5.22 9.49
N VAL A 13 2.26 -6.28 10.29
CA VAL A 13 2.99 -6.25 11.56
C VAL A 13 4.10 -7.29 11.50
N ASN A 14 5.19 -7.03 12.21
CA ASN A 14 6.22 -8.03 12.44
C ASN A 14 5.83 -8.84 13.67
N LEU A 15 5.79 -10.17 13.57
CA LEU A 15 5.57 -11.03 14.73
C LEU A 15 6.87 -11.25 15.52
N ILE A 16 8.00 -11.34 14.81
CA ILE A 16 9.35 -11.48 15.37
C ILE A 16 10.39 -11.02 14.33
N GLY A 17 11.59 -10.67 14.81
CA GLY A 17 12.70 -10.21 13.98
C GLY A 17 12.66 -8.72 13.68
N ASP A 18 12.32 -7.90 14.67
CA ASP A 18 12.50 -6.46 14.55
C ASP A 18 13.98 -6.11 14.59
N HIS A 19 14.36 -5.10 13.80
CA HIS A 19 15.74 -4.61 13.70
C HIS A 19 16.78 -5.62 13.16
N THR A 20 16.34 -6.76 12.61
CA THR A 20 17.23 -7.77 12.02
C THR A 20 17.28 -7.69 10.49
N ASP A 21 16.22 -7.20 9.85
CA ASP A 21 16.04 -7.20 8.40
C ASP A 21 17.09 -6.36 7.67
N TYR A 22 17.38 -5.15 8.16
CA TYR A 22 18.44 -4.30 7.61
C TYR A 22 19.87 -4.81 7.90
N ASN A 23 19.99 -5.86 8.72
CA ASN A 23 21.26 -6.53 9.03
C ASN A 23 21.39 -7.91 8.34
N LEU A 24 20.58 -8.18 7.30
CA LEU A 24 20.54 -9.47 6.60
C LEU A 24 20.07 -10.65 7.48
N GLY A 25 19.38 -10.37 8.59
CA GLY A 25 18.72 -11.38 9.42
C GLY A 25 17.36 -11.81 8.86
N LEU A 26 16.70 -12.73 9.56
CA LEU A 26 15.34 -13.16 9.25
C LEU A 26 14.31 -12.31 10.02
N ALA A 27 13.14 -12.13 9.42
CA ALA A 27 11.96 -11.52 10.04
C ALA A 27 10.70 -12.29 9.62
N LEU A 28 9.68 -12.28 10.48
CA LEU A 28 8.38 -12.91 10.20
C LEU A 28 7.25 -11.86 10.18
N PRO A 29 7.09 -11.13 9.06
CA PRO A 29 5.97 -10.23 8.87
C PRO A 29 4.68 -10.99 8.51
N VAL A 30 3.55 -10.43 8.93
CA VAL A 30 2.21 -10.91 8.55
C VAL A 30 1.36 -9.73 8.09
N ALA A 31 0.65 -9.90 6.98
CA ALA A 31 -0.31 -8.92 6.49
C ALA A 31 -1.49 -8.78 7.46
N ILE A 32 -1.95 -7.55 7.67
CA ILE A 32 -3.12 -7.25 8.53
C ILE A 32 -4.28 -6.71 7.70
N GLY A 33 -5.47 -6.65 8.30
CA GLY A 33 -6.67 -6.11 7.65
C GLY A 33 -6.68 -4.60 7.43
N LEU A 34 -5.73 -3.86 8.03
CA LEU A 34 -5.52 -2.44 7.77
C LEU A 34 -4.64 -2.29 6.53
N GLY A 35 -4.97 -1.37 5.62
CA GLY A 35 -4.23 -1.19 4.38
C GLY A 35 -4.55 0.12 3.66
N VAL A 36 -3.98 0.28 2.47
CA VAL A 36 -4.21 1.43 1.60
C VAL A 36 -4.82 0.95 0.29
N THR A 37 -5.92 1.60 -0.11
CA THR A 37 -6.55 1.38 -1.42
C THR A 37 -6.20 2.54 -2.34
N VAL A 38 -5.81 2.21 -3.56
CA VAL A 38 -5.55 3.16 -4.64
C VAL A 38 -6.57 2.94 -5.73
N GLU A 39 -7.23 4.04 -6.11
CA GLU A 39 -8.16 4.12 -7.23
C GLU A 39 -7.51 4.91 -8.37
N VAL A 40 -7.49 4.35 -9.57
CA VAL A 40 -6.79 4.93 -10.72
C VAL A 40 -7.74 5.15 -11.88
N VAL A 41 -7.63 6.35 -12.46
CA VAL A 41 -8.27 6.76 -13.72
C VAL A 41 -7.21 7.30 -14.68
N PRO A 42 -7.26 6.95 -15.98
CA PRO A 42 -6.41 7.60 -16.97
C PRO A 42 -6.69 9.11 -17.03
N SER A 43 -5.64 9.94 -16.96
CA SER A 43 -5.78 11.40 -17.03
C SER A 43 -5.97 11.94 -18.45
N GLY A 44 -5.56 11.17 -19.47
CA GLY A 44 -5.56 11.60 -20.87
C GLY A 44 -4.38 12.50 -21.24
N ASP A 45 -3.44 12.73 -20.33
CA ASP A 45 -2.18 13.43 -20.52
C ASP A 45 -1.01 12.65 -19.88
N ASP A 46 0.19 13.26 -19.84
CA ASP A 46 1.40 12.64 -19.27
C ASP A 46 1.64 13.07 -17.81
N ARG A 47 0.56 13.32 -17.05
CA ARG A 47 0.64 13.76 -15.65
C ARG A 47 0.04 12.73 -14.70
N VAL A 48 0.72 12.56 -13.56
CA VAL A 48 0.23 11.77 -12.43
C VAL A 48 -0.09 12.71 -11.27
N VAL A 49 -1.33 12.65 -10.78
CA VAL A 49 -1.77 13.35 -9.57
C VAL A 49 -2.29 12.29 -8.61
N ALA A 50 -1.74 12.26 -7.39
CA ALA A 50 -2.11 11.29 -6.35
C ALA A 50 -2.52 12.01 -5.07
N PRO A 51 -3.75 12.57 -5.01
CA PRO A 51 -4.25 13.18 -3.79
C PRO A 51 -4.59 12.10 -2.77
N VAL A 52 -4.43 12.41 -1.48
CA VAL A 52 -4.99 11.59 -0.42
C VAL A 52 -6.50 11.78 -0.44
N LEU A 53 -7.21 10.71 -0.77
CA LEU A 53 -8.66 10.67 -0.59
C LEU A 53 -8.92 10.41 0.90
N ALA A 54 -9.77 11.24 1.51
CA ALA A 54 -10.22 10.96 2.86
C ALA A 54 -10.91 9.59 2.87
N ALA A 55 -10.51 8.71 3.78
CA ALA A 55 -11.23 7.46 4.01
C ALA A 55 -12.66 7.82 4.45
N ALA A 56 -13.65 7.40 3.67
CA ALA A 56 -15.08 7.53 4.02
C ALA A 56 -15.42 6.67 5.25
#